data_AF-A0A8T5GRQ7-F1
#
_entry.id   AF-A0A8T5GRQ7-F1
#
_cell.length_a   1.000
_cell.length_b   1.000
_cell.length_c   1.000
_cell.angle_alpha   90.00
_cell.angle_beta   90.00
_cell.angle_gamma   90.00
#
_symmetry.space_group_name_H-M   'P 1'
#
loop_
_entity.id
_entity.type
_entity.pdbx_description
1 polymer ?
#
loop_
_entity_poly.entity_id
_entity_poly.type
_entity_poly.pdbx_seq_one_letter_code
_entity_poly.pdbx_strand_id
1 'polypeptide(L)'
;GSLETIFERIQWREEADGELDCGLTWHRFKVYHDESVDPYGYHFNKGKEGGFVHSGDSGPCELLYEEIAATTMAILEMGIPEWVASDTHHKPSDVDALAKATPGVEFIITHSFIDTPGSGWEPTVTDTYPIHPSNVHHAEDGLRMNRHGNSWRINL
;
A
#
# COMPACT_ATOMS: atom_id res chain seq x y z
N GLY A 1 0.11 -29.81 -15.87
CA GLY A 1 0.41 -28.49 -16.45
C GLY A 1 1.23 -27.78 -15.42
N SER A 2 2.50 -27.54 -15.69
CA SER A 2 3.38 -26.90 -14.74
C SER A 2 3.44 -25.40 -14.99
N LEU A 3 3.68 -24.64 -13.93
CA LEU A 3 3.91 -23.19 -14.00
C LEU A 3 5.23 -22.86 -14.71
N GLU A 4 6.09 -23.85 -14.98
CA GLU A 4 7.41 -23.70 -15.62
C GLU A 4 7.33 -22.95 -16.96
N THR A 5 6.40 -23.32 -17.84
CA THR A 5 6.21 -22.65 -19.14
C THR A 5 5.72 -21.21 -19.01
N ILE A 6 5.06 -20.87 -17.88
CA ILE A 6 4.65 -19.49 -17.59
C ILE A 6 5.85 -18.71 -17.09
N PHE A 7 6.67 -19.29 -16.20
CA PHE A 7 7.87 -18.64 -15.66
C PHE A 7 8.90 -18.31 -16.73
N GLU A 8 9.03 -19.13 -17.78
CA GLU A 8 9.89 -18.83 -18.94
C GLU A 8 9.50 -17.54 -19.68
N ARG A 9 8.28 -17.03 -19.48
CA ARG A 9 7.79 -15.78 -20.09
C ARG A 9 7.84 -14.59 -19.14
N ILE A 10 8.18 -14.80 -17.87
CA ILE A 10 8.25 -13.75 -16.86
C ILE A 10 9.66 -13.19 -16.85
N GLN A 11 9.76 -11.88 -17.02
CA GLN A 11 10.97 -11.16 -16.69
C GLN A 11 10.91 -10.72 -15.23
N TRP A 12 11.74 -11.32 -14.39
CA TRP A 12 11.94 -10.91 -13.01
C TRP A 12 12.82 -9.66 -12.97
N ARG A 13 12.42 -8.67 -12.18
CA ARG A 13 13.13 -7.39 -11.99
C ARG A 13 13.37 -7.25 -10.50
N GLU A 14 14.62 -7.42 -10.09
CA GLU A 14 15.04 -7.42 -8.68
C GLU A 14 15.97 -6.23 -8.40
N GLU A 15 16.18 -5.35 -9.38
CA GLU A 15 16.99 -4.16 -9.21
C GLU A 15 16.31 -3.18 -8.25
N ALA A 16 17.13 -2.51 -7.43
CA ALA A 16 16.65 -1.48 -6.51
C ALA A 16 15.97 -0.32 -7.26
N ASP A 17 16.45 0.01 -8.46
CA ASP A 17 15.93 1.10 -9.27
C ASP A 17 15.71 0.63 -10.71
N GLY A 18 14.69 1.18 -11.37
CA GLY A 18 14.52 0.96 -12.79
C GLY A 18 13.37 1.73 -13.40
N GLU A 19 13.12 1.43 -14.68
CA GLU A 19 12.10 2.06 -15.50
C GLU A 19 11.34 1.00 -16.31
N LEU A 20 10.01 1.14 -16.34
CA LEU A 20 9.11 0.32 -17.16
C LEU A 20 8.98 0.94 -18.56
N ASP A 21 8.59 0.15 -19.56
CA ASP A 21 8.43 0.63 -20.95
C ASP A 21 7.44 1.79 -21.10
N CYS A 22 6.51 1.96 -20.14
CA CYS A 22 5.59 3.08 -20.08
C CYS A 22 6.18 4.37 -19.48
N GLY A 23 7.48 4.38 -19.13
CA GLY A 23 8.21 5.49 -18.52
C GLY A 23 8.04 5.63 -17.02
N LEU A 24 7.34 4.68 -16.37
CA LEU A 24 7.20 4.66 -14.91
C LEU A 24 8.50 4.20 -14.28
N THR A 25 9.10 5.06 -13.46
CA THR A 25 10.31 4.72 -12.68
C THR A 25 9.95 4.15 -11.31
N TRP A 26 10.70 3.18 -10.80
CA TRP A 26 10.55 2.65 -9.45
C TRP A 26 11.86 2.75 -8.66
N HIS A 27 11.72 2.91 -7.35
CA HIS A 27 12.76 2.72 -6.34
C HIS A 27 12.23 1.73 -5.30
N ARG A 28 12.91 0.60 -5.13
CA ARG A 28 12.56 -0.52 -4.25
C ARG A 28 13.38 -0.43 -2.97
N PHE A 29 12.72 -0.47 -1.81
CA PHE A 29 13.34 -0.31 -0.50
C PHE A 29 12.80 -1.31 0.51
N LYS A 30 13.66 -1.75 1.44
CA LYS A 30 13.27 -2.77 2.44
C LYS A 30 12.19 -2.23 3.36
N VAL A 31 11.25 -3.10 3.70
CA VAL A 31 10.18 -2.80 4.67
C VAL A 31 10.23 -3.80 5.83
N TYR A 32 9.46 -3.55 6.89
CA TYR A 32 9.53 -4.36 8.10
C TYR A 32 8.48 -5.48 8.06
N HIS A 33 8.91 -6.67 7.67
CA HIS A 33 8.08 -7.87 7.62
C HIS A 33 8.97 -9.13 7.73
N ASP A 34 8.42 -10.33 7.62
CA ASP A 34 9.20 -11.57 7.67
C ASP A 34 10.27 -11.60 6.55
N GLU A 35 11.55 -11.69 6.93
CA GLU A 35 12.66 -11.67 5.96
C GLU A 35 12.65 -12.88 5.00
N SER A 36 11.95 -13.97 5.34
CA SER A 36 11.86 -15.15 4.47
C SER A 36 11.08 -14.90 3.18
N VAL A 37 10.31 -13.81 3.11
CA VAL A 37 9.55 -13.42 1.91
C VAL A 37 10.19 -12.27 1.12
N ASP A 38 11.42 -11.87 1.47
CA ASP A 38 12.15 -10.77 0.82
C ASP A 38 11.30 -9.48 0.72
N PRO A 39 10.96 -8.84 1.87
CA PRO A 39 9.91 -7.83 1.90
C PRO A 39 10.37 -6.45 1.41
N TYR A 40 9.62 -5.90 0.46
CA TYR A 40 9.93 -4.60 -0.16
C TYR A 40 8.69 -3.73 -0.41
N GLY A 41 8.89 -2.43 -0.19
CA GLY A 41 8.04 -1.35 -0.69
C GLY A 41 8.62 -0.73 -1.96
N TYR A 42 7.79 0.03 -2.67
CA TYR A 42 8.15 0.66 -3.94
C TYR A 42 7.71 2.12 -3.98
N HIS A 43 8.64 3.02 -4.26
CA HIS A 43 8.36 4.40 -4.58
C HIS A 43 8.39 4.58 -6.09
N PHE A 44 7.22 4.78 -6.69
CA PHE A 44 7.09 5.06 -8.11
C PHE A 44 7.21 6.55 -8.38
N ASN A 45 7.97 6.91 -9.43
CA ASN A 45 8.14 8.30 -9.87
C ASN A 45 8.60 9.26 -8.77
N LYS A 46 9.53 8.82 -7.92
CA LYS A 46 10.10 9.62 -6.82
C LYS A 46 10.55 11.01 -7.30
N GLY A 47 10.06 12.05 -6.61
CA GLY A 47 10.35 13.46 -6.92
C GLY A 47 9.72 14.00 -8.21
N LYS A 48 8.84 13.23 -8.87
CA LYS A 48 8.12 13.65 -10.09
C LYS A 48 6.63 13.78 -9.79
N GLU A 49 5.92 14.52 -10.66
CA GLU A 49 4.47 14.59 -10.64
C GLU A 49 3.85 13.18 -10.78
N GLY A 50 2.87 12.87 -9.94
CA GLY A 50 2.24 11.55 -9.93
C GLY A 50 3.11 10.46 -9.30
N GLY A 51 4.10 10.84 -8.48
CA GLY A 51 4.75 9.88 -7.59
C GLY A 51 3.75 9.29 -6.60
N PHE A 52 4.00 8.04 -6.19
CA PHE A 52 3.26 7.37 -5.13
C PHE A 52 4.12 6.25 -4.53
N VAL A 53 3.80 5.88 -3.29
CA VAL A 53 4.44 4.74 -2.61
C VAL A 53 3.44 3.60 -2.49
N HIS A 54 3.90 2.37 -2.70
CA HIS A 54 3.19 1.15 -2.35
C HIS A 54 3.98 0.43 -1.26
N SER A 55 3.35 0.15 -0.11
CA SER A 55 4.06 -0.43 1.04
C SER A 55 4.52 -1.87 0.82
N GLY A 56 3.76 -2.64 0.03
CA GLY A 56 3.80 -4.09 0.15
C GLY A 56 3.22 -4.51 1.50
N ASP A 57 3.50 -5.73 1.93
CA ASP A 57 3.17 -6.18 3.28
C ASP A 57 4.25 -5.67 4.23
N SER A 58 3.85 -4.94 5.27
CA SER A 58 4.81 -4.29 6.16
C SER A 58 4.14 -3.87 7.45
N GLY A 59 4.91 -3.90 8.53
CA GLY A 59 4.66 -3.11 9.72
C GLY A 59 5.21 -1.68 9.65
N PRO A 60 5.01 -0.88 10.70
CA PRO A 60 5.57 0.46 10.81
C PRO A 60 7.11 0.42 10.76
N CYS A 61 7.71 1.19 9.85
CA CYS A 61 9.16 1.38 9.85
C CYS A 61 9.56 2.76 9.30
N GLU A 62 10.70 3.25 9.77
CA GLU A 62 11.19 4.61 9.47
C GLU A 62 11.34 4.85 7.97
N LEU A 63 11.99 3.92 7.26
CA LEU A 63 12.25 4.08 5.82
C LEU A 63 10.96 4.15 5.00
N LEU A 64 9.96 3.31 5.29
CA LEU A 64 8.66 3.40 4.62
C LEU A 64 8.00 4.76 4.86
N TYR A 65 8.05 5.26 6.10
CA TYR A 65 7.41 6.52 6.45
C TYR A 65 8.12 7.72 5.83
N GLU A 66 9.45 7.68 5.71
CA GLU A 66 10.24 8.68 4.97
C GLU A 66 9.87 8.71 3.49
N GLU A 67 9.74 7.53 2.85
CA GLU A 67 9.32 7.45 1.44
C GLU A 67 7.89 7.95 1.24
N ILE A 68 6.96 7.62 2.14
CA ILE A 68 5.58 8.11 2.13
C ILE A 68 5.53 9.63 2.29
N ALA A 69 6.31 10.20 3.20
CA ALA A 69 6.36 11.65 3.43
C ALA A 69 6.92 12.42 2.22
N ALA A 70 7.66 11.74 1.32
CA ALA A 70 8.24 12.32 0.11
C ALA A 70 7.29 12.28 -1.11
N THR A 71 6.04 11.86 -0.96
CA THR A 71 5.05 11.77 -2.04
C THR A 71 3.72 12.43 -1.69
N THR A 72 2.74 12.39 -2.58
CA THR A 72 1.37 12.92 -2.35
C THR A 72 0.32 11.83 -2.16
N MET A 73 0.68 10.56 -2.40
CA MET A 73 -0.22 9.43 -2.22
C MET A 73 0.54 8.15 -1.86
N ALA A 74 -0.05 7.37 -0.96
CA ALA A 74 0.45 6.08 -0.55
C ALA A 74 -0.65 5.02 -0.63
N ILE A 75 -0.30 3.86 -1.18
CA ILE A 75 -1.07 2.62 -1.05
C ILE A 75 -0.43 1.85 0.10
N LEU A 76 -1.17 1.73 1.20
CA LEU A 76 -0.68 1.21 2.47
C LEU A 76 -1.51 0.00 2.89
N GLU A 77 -0.83 -1.05 3.34
CA GLU A 77 -1.44 -2.19 4.00
C GLU A 77 -2.16 -1.77 5.31
N MET A 78 -3.23 -2.48 5.68
CA MET A 78 -3.73 -2.54 7.06
C MET A 78 -4.13 -3.98 7.41
N GLY A 79 -3.13 -4.84 7.55
CA GLY A 79 -3.29 -6.30 7.52
C GLY A 79 -3.92 -6.91 8.77
N ILE A 80 -3.87 -6.24 9.92
CA ILE A 80 -4.28 -6.86 11.19
C ILE A 80 -5.12 -5.94 12.09
N PRO A 81 -6.05 -6.51 12.88
CA PRO A 81 -6.76 -5.76 13.91
C PRO A 81 -5.85 -5.19 15.00
N GLU A 82 -6.33 -4.13 15.65
CA GLU A 82 -5.64 -3.42 16.73
C GLU A 82 -5.16 -4.36 17.87
N TRP A 83 -5.98 -5.36 18.22
CA TRP A 83 -5.72 -6.27 19.33
C TRP A 83 -4.72 -7.38 19.01
N VAL A 84 -4.26 -7.52 17.76
CA VAL A 84 -3.27 -8.54 17.38
C VAL A 84 -1.88 -8.07 17.79
N ALA A 85 -1.17 -8.88 18.58
CA ALA A 85 0.19 -8.58 19.04
C ALA A 85 1.24 -8.93 17.98
N SER A 86 1.22 -8.23 16.85
CA SER A 86 2.29 -8.23 15.84
C SER A 86 2.68 -6.80 15.49
N ASP A 87 3.91 -6.62 15.06
CA ASP A 87 4.51 -5.40 14.55
C ASP A 87 4.93 -5.54 13.08
N THR A 88 4.73 -6.69 12.44
CA THR A 88 5.11 -6.95 11.04
C THR A 88 4.02 -6.60 10.02
N HIS A 89 2.90 -6.02 10.48
CA HIS A 89 1.80 -5.52 9.67
C HIS A 89 1.25 -4.23 10.29
N HIS A 90 0.77 -3.31 9.47
CA HIS A 90 0.11 -2.10 9.97
C HIS A 90 -1.25 -2.42 10.60
N LYS A 91 -1.54 -1.71 11.70
CA LYS A 91 -2.83 -1.67 12.38
C LYS A 91 -3.56 -0.36 12.10
N PRO A 92 -4.86 -0.27 12.46
CA PRO A 92 -5.60 0.98 12.37
C PRO A 92 -4.90 2.16 13.06
N SER A 93 -4.34 1.96 14.26
CA SER A 93 -3.64 3.03 14.99
C SER A 93 -2.37 3.53 14.29
N ASP A 94 -1.65 2.65 13.58
CA ASP A 94 -0.46 3.02 12.82
C ASP A 94 -0.82 3.90 11.61
N VAL A 95 -1.85 3.49 10.86
CA VAL A 95 -2.42 4.27 9.76
C VAL A 95 -2.86 5.65 10.25
N ASP A 96 -3.56 5.70 11.38
CA ASP A 96 -4.03 6.92 12.02
C ASP A 96 -2.89 7.88 12.38
N ALA A 97 -1.83 7.36 12.98
CA ALA A 97 -0.68 8.15 13.41
C ALA A 97 0.08 8.71 12.20
N LEU A 98 0.31 7.88 11.18
CA LEU A 98 0.99 8.29 9.96
C LEU A 98 0.18 9.33 9.18
N ALA A 99 -1.11 9.09 8.96
CA ALA A 99 -1.97 10.02 8.24
C ALA A 99 -2.07 11.39 8.90
N LYS A 100 -2.07 11.45 10.24
CA LYS A 100 -2.02 12.70 11.02
C LYS A 100 -0.65 13.38 10.91
N ALA A 101 0.44 12.62 10.84
CA ALA A 101 1.79 13.15 10.69
C ALA A 101 2.06 13.69 9.27
N THR A 102 1.38 13.15 8.25
CA THR A 102 1.54 13.54 6.85
C THR A 102 0.20 13.97 6.22
N PRO A 103 -0.38 15.11 6.67
CA PRO A 103 -1.72 15.54 6.24
C PRO A 103 -1.81 15.93 4.75
N GLY A 104 -0.68 16.06 4.05
CA GLY A 104 -0.60 16.32 2.61
C GLY A 104 -0.56 15.06 1.74
N VAL A 105 -0.60 13.86 2.35
CA VAL A 105 -0.56 12.57 1.66
C VAL A 105 -1.95 11.95 1.71
N GLU A 106 -2.45 11.51 0.56
CA GLU A 106 -3.66 10.67 0.48
C GLU A 106 -3.30 9.20 0.68
N PHE A 107 -3.99 8.51 1.58
CA PHE A 107 -3.77 7.10 1.90
C PHE A 107 -4.88 6.24 1.31
N ILE A 108 -4.46 5.20 0.59
CA ILE A 108 -5.34 4.15 0.07
C ILE A 108 -5.03 2.88 0.84
N ILE A 109 -5.96 2.47 1.69
CA ILE A 109 -5.80 1.32 2.56
C ILE A 109 -6.28 0.07 1.84
N THR A 110 -5.39 -0.91 1.68
CA THR A 110 -5.71 -2.21 1.08
C THR A 110 -5.11 -3.33 1.93
N HIS A 111 -5.19 -4.57 1.44
CA HIS A 111 -4.72 -5.76 2.15
C HIS A 111 -5.26 -5.78 3.59
N SER A 112 -6.58 -5.62 3.70
CA SER A 112 -7.26 -5.40 4.99
C SER A 112 -7.87 -6.68 5.52
N PHE A 113 -7.88 -6.84 6.84
CA PHE A 113 -8.62 -7.90 7.53
C PHE A 113 -10.14 -7.68 7.55
N ILE A 114 -10.62 -6.54 7.04
CA ILE A 114 -12.01 -6.12 7.07
C ILE A 114 -12.75 -6.76 5.89
N ASP A 115 -13.78 -7.53 6.20
CA ASP A 115 -14.69 -8.11 5.22
C ASP A 115 -15.50 -7.01 4.53
N THR A 116 -15.87 -7.23 3.26
CA THR A 116 -16.60 -6.24 2.47
C THR A 116 -17.94 -5.85 3.14
N PRO A 117 -18.11 -4.59 3.55
CA PRO A 117 -19.34 -4.16 4.22
C PRO A 117 -20.55 -4.28 3.31
N GLY A 118 -21.67 -4.73 3.87
CA GLY A 118 -22.91 -4.88 3.11
C GLY A 118 -22.90 -5.99 2.06
N SER A 119 -21.89 -6.88 2.06
CA SER A 119 -21.83 -8.04 1.17
C SER A 119 -22.93 -9.08 1.41
N GLY A 120 -23.59 -9.03 2.57
CA GLY A 120 -24.65 -9.94 2.97
C GLY A 120 -24.14 -11.26 3.58
N TRP A 121 -22.82 -11.43 3.68
CA TRP A 121 -22.19 -12.55 4.36
C TRP A 121 -21.92 -12.23 5.82
N GLU A 122 -21.85 -13.27 6.67
CA GLU A 122 -21.39 -13.11 8.04
C GLU A 122 -19.89 -12.77 8.04
N PRO A 123 -19.46 -11.67 8.68
CA PRO A 123 -18.05 -11.29 8.71
C PRO A 123 -17.19 -12.35 9.41
N THR A 124 -16.02 -12.63 8.84
CA THR A 124 -15.01 -13.52 9.44
C THR A 124 -14.33 -12.85 10.63
N VAL A 125 -14.00 -11.55 10.48
CA VAL A 125 -13.35 -10.75 11.54
C VAL A 125 -14.21 -9.54 11.87
N THR A 126 -14.49 -8.71 10.88
CA THR A 126 -15.36 -7.53 10.99
C THR A 126 -15.64 -6.96 9.60
N ASP A 127 -16.80 -6.34 9.43
CA ASP A 127 -17.18 -5.55 8.26
C ASP A 127 -17.29 -4.06 8.58
N THR A 128 -16.68 -3.62 9.68
CA THR A 128 -16.74 -2.23 10.13
C THR A 128 -15.39 -1.57 9.93
N TYR A 129 -15.36 -0.54 9.08
CA TYR A 129 -14.17 0.29 8.90
C TYR A 129 -13.88 1.11 10.17
N PRO A 130 -12.61 1.20 10.59
CA PRO A 130 -12.18 2.14 11.62
C PRO A 130 -12.41 3.59 11.18
N ILE A 131 -12.53 4.49 12.16
CA ILE A 131 -12.66 5.93 11.88
C ILE A 131 -11.26 6.51 11.72
N HIS A 132 -10.91 6.88 10.49
CA HIS A 132 -9.64 7.49 10.14
C HIS A 132 -9.75 8.99 9.81
N PRO A 133 -8.61 9.72 9.77
CA PRO A 133 -8.53 11.05 9.16
C PRO A 133 -9.10 11.11 7.74
N SER A 134 -9.49 12.29 7.29
CA SER A 134 -10.16 12.49 5.99
C SER A 134 -9.28 12.20 4.77
N ASN A 135 -7.96 12.11 4.95
CA ASN A 135 -6.99 11.73 3.92
C ASN A 135 -6.75 10.21 3.87
N VAL A 136 -7.60 9.40 4.50
CA VAL A 136 -7.52 7.94 4.48
C VAL A 136 -8.77 7.35 3.85
N HIS A 137 -8.58 6.46 2.88
CA HIS A 137 -9.64 5.87 2.09
C HIS A 137 -9.42 4.36 2.01
N HIS A 138 -10.43 3.57 2.38
CA HIS A 138 -10.37 2.12 2.23
C HIS A 138 -10.65 1.74 0.78
N ALA A 139 -9.77 0.92 0.20
CA ALA A 139 -9.93 0.37 -1.13
C ALA A 139 -10.81 -0.88 -1.11
N GLU A 140 -11.64 -1.00 -2.14
CA GLU A 140 -12.42 -2.19 -2.45
C GLU A 140 -12.07 -2.68 -3.86
N ASP A 141 -12.35 -3.96 -4.13
CA ASP A 141 -12.13 -4.54 -5.44
C ASP A 141 -12.86 -3.74 -6.53
N GLY A 142 -12.09 -3.30 -7.53
CA GLY A 142 -12.60 -2.47 -8.62
C GLY A 142 -12.40 -0.96 -8.43
N LEU A 143 -11.85 -0.52 -7.29
CA LEU A 143 -11.43 0.87 -7.07
C LEU A 143 -10.56 1.36 -8.24
N ARG A 144 -10.85 2.58 -8.72
CA ARG A 144 -10.05 3.24 -9.77
C ARG A 144 -9.54 4.58 -9.30
N MET A 145 -8.24 4.77 -9.46
CA MET A 145 -7.59 6.04 -9.18
C MET A 145 -7.16 6.68 -10.50
N ASN A 146 -7.50 7.95 -10.66
CA ASN A 146 -7.13 8.72 -11.84
C ASN A 146 -6.24 9.87 -11.42
N ARG A 147 -5.09 10.00 -12.09
CA ARG A 147 -4.18 11.10 -11.87
C ARG A 147 -4.69 12.35 -12.58
N HIS A 148 -4.72 13.47 -11.87
CA HIS A 148 -5.01 14.80 -12.39
C HIS A 148 -3.90 15.77 -11.95
N GLY A 149 -2.86 15.88 -12.76
CA GLY A 149 -1.65 16.61 -12.40
C GLY A 149 -0.94 15.98 -11.19
N ASN A 150 -0.67 16.78 -10.16
CA ASN A 150 -0.11 16.36 -8.86
C ASN A 150 -1.13 15.73 -7.91
N SER A 151 -2.42 15.73 -8.27
CA SER A 151 -3.49 15.19 -7.43
C SER A 151 -3.98 13.84 -7.92
N TRP A 152 -4.44 13.00 -6.99
CA TRP A 152 -5.10 11.75 -7.28
C TRP A 152 -6.59 11.88 -7.01
N ARG A 153 -7.42 11.52 -7.97
CA ARG A 153 -8.87 11.42 -7.80
C ARG A 153 -9.24 9.97 -7.62
N ILE A 154 -9.84 9.69 -6.47
CA ILE A 154 -10.40 8.39 -6.13
C ILE A 154 -11.82 8.39 -6.70
N ASN A 155 -12.07 7.51 -7.66
CA ASN A 155 -13.43 7.28 -8.14
C ASN A 155 -13.98 6.09 -7.36
N LEU A 156 -14.77 6.40 -6.33
CA LEU A 156 -15.59 5.45 -5.57
C LEU A 156 -16.84 5.08 -6.37
#